data_AF-A0AAV3UW27-F1
#
_entry.id   AF-A0AAV3UW27-F1
#
_cell.length_a   1.000
_cell.length_b   1.000
_cell.length_c   1.000
_cell.angle_alpha   90.00
_cell.angle_beta   90.00
_cell.angle_gamma   90.00
#
_symmetry.space_group_name_H-M   'P 1'
#
loop_
_entity.id
_entity.type
_entity.pdbx_description
1 polymer ?
#
loop_
_entity_poly.entity_id
_entity_poly.type
_entity_poly.pdbx_seq_one_letter_code
_entity_poly.pdbx_strand_id
1 'polypeptide(L)'
;MKFLQLNTYSTHSKIVGLVAIVISLVAWTSDLSGMVYICPYCRAQRTVIGILGLMLISPAATHWIAKYIGLVIGFFGATVAANQHFMGWKKISAGTFEFKENLVIDPFLLSGLALFGIIGLTYLLLFSDKAITNQR
;
A
#
# COMPACT_ATOMS: atom_id res chain seq x y z
N MET A 1 -22.35 11.49 8.03
CA MET A 1 -21.21 10.55 8.14
C MET A 1 -19.97 11.18 7.52
N LYS A 2 -19.05 11.75 8.33
CA LYS A 2 -17.84 12.43 7.83
C LYS A 2 -16.71 11.47 7.42
N PHE A 3 -16.75 10.20 7.84
CA PHE A 3 -15.68 9.21 7.61
C PHE A 3 -15.53 8.71 6.17
N LEU A 4 -16.53 8.91 5.31
CA LEU A 4 -16.44 8.57 3.87
C LEU A 4 -16.00 9.78 3.02
N GLN A 5 -15.82 10.94 3.65
CA GLN A 5 -15.39 12.14 2.95
C GLN A 5 -13.88 12.07 2.72
N LEU A 6 -13.49 12.06 1.45
CA LEU A 6 -12.08 12.08 1.03
C LEU A 6 -11.30 13.24 1.67
N ASN A 7 -11.98 14.37 1.90
CA ASN A 7 -11.38 15.54 2.53
C ASN A 7 -10.84 15.24 3.93
N THR A 8 -11.50 14.37 4.71
CA THR A 8 -11.06 13.99 6.06
C THR A 8 -9.73 13.24 6.04
N TYR A 9 -9.53 12.33 5.08
CA TYR A 9 -8.27 11.60 4.92
C TYR A 9 -7.17 12.45 4.30
N SER A 10 -7.53 13.41 3.47
CA SER A 10 -6.59 14.36 2.89
C SER A 10 -6.07 15.36 3.94
N THR A 11 -6.91 15.79 4.89
CA THR A 11 -6.48 16.59 6.06
C THR A 11 -5.60 15.78 7.02
N HIS A 12 -5.84 14.47 7.17
CA HIS A 12 -5.08 13.58 8.05
C HIS A 12 -4.10 12.67 7.29
N SER A 13 -3.63 13.10 6.11
CA SER A 13 -2.76 12.29 5.24
C SER A 13 -1.47 11.85 5.95
N LYS A 14 -0.93 12.69 6.84
CA LYS A 14 0.21 12.33 7.70
C LYS A 14 -0.07 11.17 8.65
N ILE A 15 -1.28 11.07 9.20
CA ILE A 15 -1.68 9.96 10.06
C ILE A 15 -1.76 8.67 9.22
N VAL A 16 -2.35 8.75 8.03
CA VAL A 16 -2.41 7.63 7.09
C VAL A 16 -1.00 7.16 6.70
N GLY A 17 -0.09 8.09 6.44
CA GLY A 17 1.33 7.80 6.18
C GLY A 17 1.99 7.10 7.37
N LEU A 18 1.73 7.56 8.59
CA LEU A 18 2.29 6.96 9.81
C LEU A 18 1.78 5.53 10.02
N VAL A 19 0.48 5.32 9.83
CA VAL A 19 -0.12 3.98 9.88
C VAL A 19 0.50 3.06 8.83
N ALA A 20 0.73 3.54 7.60
CA ALA A 20 1.38 2.76 6.54
C ALA A 20 2.80 2.35 6.90
N ILE A 21 3.59 3.25 7.52
CA ILE A 21 4.93 2.93 8.01
C ILE A 21 4.86 1.84 9.09
N VAL A 22 3.97 1.98 10.07
CA VAL A 22 3.79 0.99 11.13
C VAL A 22 3.43 -0.39 10.55
N ILE A 23 2.50 -0.44 9.60
CA ILE A 23 2.12 -1.69 8.91
C ILE A 23 3.34 -2.29 8.18
N SER A 24 4.12 -1.48 7.47
CA SER A 24 5.32 -1.93 6.77
C SER A 24 6.36 -2.52 7.72
N LEU A 25 6.60 -1.87 8.87
CA LEU A 25 7.54 -2.33 9.89
C LEU A 25 7.07 -3.65 10.50
N VAL A 26 5.79 -3.76 10.89
CA VAL A 26 5.22 -5.01 11.41
C VAL A 26 5.36 -6.13 10.37
N ALA A 27 5.03 -5.87 9.11
CA ALA A 27 5.18 -6.86 8.04
C ALA A 27 6.65 -7.30 7.84
N TRP A 28 7.61 -6.37 7.90
CA TRP A 28 9.03 -6.70 7.82
C TRP A 28 9.51 -7.52 9.02
N THR A 29 9.12 -7.13 10.24
CA THR A 29 9.48 -7.90 11.45
C THR A 29 8.91 -9.31 11.42
N SER A 30 7.69 -9.51 10.91
CA SER A 30 7.10 -10.85 10.74
C SER A 30 7.84 -11.73 9.73
N ASP A 31 8.45 -11.14 8.70
CA ASP A 31 9.23 -11.88 7.71
C ASP A 31 10.63 -12.23 8.25
N LEU A 32 11.28 -11.28 8.93
CA LEU A 32 12.61 -11.48 9.49
C LEU A 32 12.63 -12.45 10.68
N SER A 33 11.52 -12.52 11.44
CA SER A 33 11.34 -13.49 12.52
C SER A 33 10.94 -14.89 12.04
N GLY A 34 10.74 -15.09 10.73
CA GLY A 34 10.32 -16.37 10.16
C GLY A 34 8.85 -16.73 10.43
N MET A 35 8.04 -15.81 10.95
CA MET A 35 6.60 -16.03 11.17
C MET A 35 5.82 -16.15 9.85
N VAL A 36 6.35 -15.59 8.76
CA VAL A 36 5.76 -15.63 7.42
C VAL A 36 6.76 -16.23 6.43
N TYR A 37 6.24 -17.00 5.47
CA TYR A 37 7.06 -17.58 4.41
C TYR A 37 7.69 -16.49 3.53
N ILE A 38 8.86 -16.79 2.98
CA ILE A 38 9.59 -15.86 2.10
C ILE A 38 8.83 -15.67 0.79
N CYS A 39 8.37 -14.45 0.55
CA CYS A 39 7.55 -14.09 -0.60
C CYS A 39 8.14 -12.87 -1.31
N PRO A 40 8.76 -13.00 -2.49
CA PRO A 40 9.44 -11.89 -3.16
C PRO A 40 8.47 -10.74 -3.51
N TYR A 41 7.25 -11.06 -3.97
CA TYR A 41 6.20 -10.09 -4.23
C TYR A 41 5.81 -9.31 -2.96
N CYS A 42 5.64 -10.03 -1.84
CA CYS A 42 5.28 -9.44 -0.56
C CYS A 42 6.39 -8.54 -0.02
N ARG A 43 7.68 -8.91 -0.22
CA ARG A 43 8.83 -8.06 0.14
C ARG A 43 8.83 -6.74 -0.61
N ALA A 44 8.56 -6.78 -1.92
CA ALA A 44 8.46 -5.59 -2.73
C ALA A 44 7.26 -4.72 -2.29
N GLN A 45 6.08 -5.30 -2.09
CA GLN A 45 4.88 -4.59 -1.65
C GLN A 45 5.08 -3.86 -0.32
N ARG A 46 5.56 -4.55 0.72
CA ARG A 46 5.76 -3.93 2.05
C ARG A 46 6.80 -2.80 2.00
N THR A 47 7.82 -2.93 1.16
CA THR A 47 8.84 -1.89 0.96
C THR A 47 8.23 -0.66 0.30
N VAL A 48 7.43 -0.87 -0.76
CA VAL A 48 6.73 0.23 -1.45
C VAL A 48 5.78 0.95 -0.50
N ILE A 49 4.99 0.21 0.30
CA ILE A 49 4.09 0.80 1.31
C ILE A 49 4.88 1.68 2.31
N GLY A 50 6.01 1.18 2.81
CA GLY A 50 6.86 1.91 3.74
C GLY A 50 7.44 3.20 3.13
N ILE A 51 7.95 3.12 1.90
CA ILE A 51 8.50 4.27 1.19
C ILE A 51 7.41 5.31 0.90
N LEU A 52 6.25 4.89 0.37
CA LEU A 52 5.14 5.81 0.14
C LEU A 52 4.62 6.45 1.43
N GLY A 53 4.59 5.70 2.53
CA GLY A 53 4.27 6.23 3.86
C GLY A 53 5.25 7.31 4.31
N LEU A 54 6.56 7.09 4.17
CA LEU A 54 7.60 8.08 4.47
C LEU A 54 7.47 9.32 3.59
N MET A 55 7.23 9.13 2.29
CA MET A 55 7.04 10.23 1.34
C MET A 55 5.82 11.08 1.70
N LEU A 56 4.73 10.46 2.17
CA LEU A 56 3.50 11.15 2.54
C LEU A 56 3.63 12.01 3.81
N ILE A 57 4.48 11.62 4.76
CA ILE A 57 4.75 12.40 5.97
C ILE A 57 5.76 13.52 5.70
N SER A 58 6.69 13.28 4.76
CA SER A 58 7.76 14.21 4.43
C SER A 58 7.22 15.57 3.97
N PRO A 59 7.82 16.69 4.41
CA PRO A 59 7.48 18.02 3.87
C PRO A 59 7.75 18.13 2.36
N ALA A 60 8.58 17.24 1.81
CA ALA A 60 8.86 17.17 0.39
C ALA A 60 7.67 16.66 -0.45
N ALA A 61 6.62 16.10 0.15
CA ALA A 61 5.42 15.60 -0.53
C ALA A 61 4.74 16.65 -1.44
N THR A 62 4.94 17.93 -1.13
CA THR A 62 4.38 19.07 -1.89
C THR A 62 5.12 19.32 -3.21
N HIS A 63 6.37 18.89 -3.33
CA HIS A 63 7.18 19.11 -4.53
C HIS A 63 6.79 18.13 -5.64
N TRP A 64 6.70 18.64 -6.87
CA TRP A 64 6.33 17.83 -8.03
C TRP A 64 7.30 16.66 -8.28
N ILE A 65 8.59 16.81 -7.98
CA ILE A 65 9.60 15.75 -8.11
C ILE A 65 9.29 14.60 -7.16
N ALA A 66 8.98 14.90 -5.90
CA ALA A 66 8.61 13.87 -4.93
C ALA A 66 7.33 13.15 -5.34
N LYS A 67 6.33 13.88 -5.87
CA LYS A 67 5.12 13.29 -6.42
C LYS A 67 5.39 12.37 -7.61
N TYR A 68 6.27 12.76 -8.52
CA TYR A 68 6.63 11.95 -9.67
C TYR A 68 7.37 10.67 -9.26
N ILE A 69 8.36 10.79 -8.36
CA ILE A 69 9.05 9.61 -7.79
C ILE A 69 8.05 8.69 -7.09
N GLY A 70 7.14 9.27 -6.31
CA GLY A 70 6.09 8.52 -5.61
C GLY A 70 5.15 7.81 -6.57
N LEU A 71 4.81 8.44 -7.69
CA LEU A 71 4.01 7.83 -8.76
C LEU A 71 4.73 6.63 -9.37
N VAL A 72 6.03 6.74 -9.67
CA VAL A 72 6.82 5.63 -10.23
C VAL A 72 6.88 4.46 -9.25
N ILE A 73 7.16 4.73 -7.98
CA ILE A 73 7.23 3.73 -6.91
C ILE A 73 5.86 3.07 -6.69
N GLY A 74 4.80 3.88 -6.65
CA GLY A 74 3.42 3.42 -6.50
C GLY A 74 2.97 2.54 -7.66
N PHE A 75 3.26 2.95 -8.90
CA PHE A 75 2.94 2.17 -10.09
C PHE A 75 3.68 0.82 -10.11
N PHE A 76 4.97 0.81 -9.75
CA PHE A 76 5.73 -0.43 -9.60
C PHE A 76 5.10 -1.36 -8.55
N GLY A 77 4.81 -0.86 -7.36
CA GLY A 77 4.19 -1.64 -6.29
C GLY A 77 2.80 -2.17 -6.66
N ALA A 78 1.97 -1.35 -7.30
CA ALA A 78 0.66 -1.74 -7.78
C ALA A 78 0.76 -2.85 -8.84
N THR A 79 1.74 -2.76 -9.75
CA THR A 79 1.98 -3.80 -10.76
C THR A 79 2.39 -5.13 -10.12
N VAL A 80 3.31 -5.09 -9.14
CA VAL A 80 3.73 -6.28 -8.39
C VAL A 80 2.56 -6.91 -7.64
N ALA A 81 1.73 -6.09 -6.98
CA ALA A 81 0.55 -6.54 -6.25
C ALA A 81 -0.54 -7.12 -7.18
N ALA A 82 -0.82 -6.45 -8.29
CA ALA A 82 -1.76 -6.91 -9.31
C ALA A 82 -1.33 -8.25 -9.91
N ASN A 83 -0.03 -8.43 -10.20
CA ASN A 83 0.49 -9.70 -10.70
C ASN A 83 0.31 -10.84 -9.68
N GLN A 84 0.65 -10.61 -8.41
CA GLN A 84 0.45 -11.62 -7.36
C GLN A 84 -1.05 -11.94 -7.17
N HIS A 85 -1.91 -10.92 -7.18
CA HIS A 85 -3.34 -11.10 -7.02
C HIS A 85 -3.94 -11.87 -8.22
N PHE A 86 -3.51 -11.54 -9.43
CA PHE A 86 -3.92 -12.23 -10.65
C PHE A 86 -3.45 -13.70 -10.69
N MET A 87 -2.31 -14.04 -10.08
CA MET A 87 -1.93 -15.45 -9.91
C MET A 87 -2.94 -16.23 -9.07
N GLY A 88 -3.57 -15.60 -8.07
CA GLY A 88 -4.68 -16.22 -7.33
C GLY A 88 -5.90 -16.44 -8.23
N TRP A 89 -6.30 -15.42 -8.99
CA TRP A 89 -7.38 -15.55 -9.98
C TRP A 89 -7.10 -16.63 -11.03
N LYS A 90 -5.86 -16.76 -11.48
CA LYS A 90 -5.43 -17.82 -12.40
C LYS A 90 -5.63 -19.21 -11.79
N LYS A 91 -5.30 -19.39 -10.51
CA LYS A 91 -5.54 -20.66 -9.80
C LYS A 91 -7.04 -20.94 -9.62
N ILE A 92 -7.84 -19.91 -9.33
CA ILE A 92 -9.31 -20.03 -9.22
C ILE A 92 -9.88 -20.53 -10.55
N SER A 93 -9.49 -19.90 -11.66
CA SER A 93 -9.94 -20.29 -12.99
C SER A 93 -9.45 -21.67 -13.43
N ALA A 94 -8.33 -22.14 -12.89
CA ALA A 94 -7.79 -23.48 -13.15
C ALA A 94 -8.38 -24.57 -12.24
N GLY A 95 -9.25 -24.22 -11.29
CA GLY A 95 -9.81 -25.18 -10.32
C GLY A 95 -8.80 -25.74 -9.30
N THR A 96 -7.59 -25.16 -9.22
CA THR A 96 -6.51 -25.59 -8.30
C THR A 96 -6.32 -24.61 -7.14
N PHE A 97 -7.32 -23.76 -6.90
CA PHE A 97 -7.26 -22.78 -5.85
C PHE A 97 -7.64 -23.40 -4.51
N GLU A 98 -6.71 -23.32 -3.58
CA GLU A 98 -6.93 -23.65 -2.19
C GLU A 98 -6.46 -22.46 -1.35
N PHE A 99 -7.33 -21.98 -0.47
CA PHE A 99 -6.93 -21.05 0.56
C PHE A 99 -5.94 -21.76 1.49
N LYS A 100 -4.95 -21.02 1.98
CA LYS A 100 -4.14 -21.53 3.09
C LYS A 100 -5.00 -21.74 4.34
N GLU A 101 -4.64 -22.75 5.15
CA GLU A 101 -5.26 -22.98 6.46
C GLU A 101 -5.31 -21.71 7.32
N ASN A 102 -4.27 -20.87 7.22
CA ASN A 102 -4.26 -19.54 7.80
C ASN A 102 -4.54 -18.47 6.74
N LEU A 103 -5.81 -18.03 6.68
CA LEU A 103 -6.28 -16.96 5.79
C LEU A 103 -5.54 -15.63 5.98
N VAL A 104 -5.00 -15.37 7.17
CA VAL A 104 -4.28 -14.11 7.47
C VAL A 104 -2.95 -14.03 6.71
N ILE A 105 -2.38 -15.16 6.31
CA ILE A 105 -1.09 -15.23 5.59
C ILE A 105 -1.34 -15.68 4.15
N ASP A 106 -2.59 -15.62 3.68
CA ASP A 106 -2.92 -16.04 2.33
C ASP A 106 -2.41 -15.01 1.30
N PRO A 107 -1.57 -15.42 0.33
CA PRO A 107 -1.00 -14.50 -0.65
C PRO A 107 -2.04 -13.80 -1.53
N PHE A 108 -3.21 -14.38 -1.75
CA PHE A 108 -4.25 -13.78 -2.59
C PHE A 108 -4.94 -12.62 -1.85
N LEU A 109 -5.27 -12.81 -0.57
CA LEU A 109 -5.85 -11.76 0.27
C LEU A 109 -4.86 -10.64 0.56
N LEU A 110 -3.61 -10.98 0.93
CA LEU A 110 -2.57 -9.99 1.22
C LEU A 110 -2.25 -9.12 0.01
N SER A 111 -2.15 -9.71 -1.18
CA SER A 111 -1.87 -8.94 -2.41
C SER A 111 -3.03 -8.01 -2.79
N GLY A 112 -4.28 -8.41 -2.54
CA GLY A 112 -5.44 -7.53 -2.75
C GLY A 112 -5.43 -6.33 -1.80
N LEU A 113 -5.17 -6.55 -0.51
CA LEU A 113 -5.04 -5.49 0.49
C LEU A 113 -3.85 -4.57 0.19
N ALA A 114 -2.70 -5.14 -0.19
CA ALA A 114 -1.52 -4.38 -0.58
C ALA A 114 -1.79 -3.52 -1.83
N LEU A 115 -2.45 -4.07 -2.85
CA LEU A 115 -2.84 -3.33 -4.04
C LEU A 115 -3.70 -2.12 -3.70
N PHE A 116 -4.75 -2.33 -2.90
CA PHE A 116 -5.64 -1.26 -2.45
C PHE A 116 -4.89 -0.19 -1.66
N GLY A 117 -4.04 -0.61 -0.73
CA GLY A 117 -3.21 0.30 0.08
C GLY A 117 -2.23 1.12 -0.75
N ILE A 118 -1.51 0.50 -1.69
CA ILE A 118 -0.53 1.18 -2.55
C ILE A 118 -1.22 2.22 -3.45
N ILE A 119 -2.36 1.86 -4.05
CA ILE A 119 -3.14 2.81 -4.87
C ILE A 119 -3.63 3.98 -4.01
N GLY A 120 -4.19 3.70 -2.82
CA GLY A 120 -4.66 4.73 -1.89
C GLY A 120 -3.55 5.69 -1.44
N LEU A 121 -2.39 5.15 -1.06
CA LEU A 121 -1.23 5.95 -0.66
C LEU A 121 -0.69 6.81 -1.81
N THR A 122 -0.62 6.23 -3.01
CA THR A 122 -0.20 6.97 -4.21
C THR A 122 -1.17 8.11 -4.52
N TYR A 123 -2.48 7.85 -4.45
CA TYR A 123 -3.50 8.86 -4.65
C TYR A 123 -3.37 10.00 -3.63
N LEU A 124 -3.26 9.67 -2.33
CA LEU A 124 -3.10 10.67 -1.29
C LEU A 124 -1.84 11.51 -1.50
N LEU A 125 -0.71 10.89 -1.86
CA LEU A 125 0.54 11.60 -2.13
C LEU A 125 0.39 12.64 -3.27
N LEU A 126 -0.37 12.31 -4.32
CA LEU A 126 -0.56 13.22 -5.46
C LEU A 126 -1.53 14.37 -5.14
N PHE A 127 -2.57 14.10 -4.36
CA PHE A 127 -3.71 15.01 -4.19
C PHE A 127 -3.85 15.63 -2.80
N SER A 128 -3.00 15.31 -1.83
CA SER A 128 -3.10 15.85 -0.46
C SER A 128 -3.00 17.38 -0.40
N ASP A 129 -2.26 18.00 -1.30
CA ASP A 129 -2.08 19.46 -1.32
C ASP A 129 -3.38 20.21 -1.61
N LYS A 130 -4.27 19.65 -2.44
CA LYS A 130 -5.53 20.32 -2.83
C LYS A 130 -6.52 20.46 -1.67
N ALA A 131 -6.44 19.59 -0.67
CA ALA A 131 -7.31 19.67 0.50
C ALA A 131 -6.85 20.72 1.50
N ILE A 132 -5.54 21.00 1.58
CA ILE A 132 -4.99 22.04 2.46
C ILE A 132 -5.33 23.44 1.90
N THR A 133 -5.33 23.62 0.58
CA THR A 133 -5.67 24.89 -0.06
C THR A 133 -7.15 25.25 0.05
N ASN A 134 -8.04 24.26 0.14
CA ASN A 134 -9.50 24.49 0.22
C ASN A 134 -10.00 24.73 1.66
N GLN A 135 -9.09 24.87 2.63
CA GLN A 135 -9.39 25.26 4.01
C GLN A 135 -8.79 26.63 4.39
N ARG A 136 -8.19 27.34 3.44
CA ARG A 136 -7.75 28.74 3.61
C ARG A 136 -8.72 29.70 2.93
#